data_AF-A0A931USJ5-F1
#
_entry.id   AF-A0A931USJ5-F1
#
_cell.length_a   1.000
_cell.length_b   1.000
_cell.length_c   1.000
_cell.angle_alpha   90.00
_cell.angle_beta   90.00
_cell.angle_gamma   90.00
#
_symmetry.space_group_name_H-M   'P 1'
#
loop_
_entity.id
_entity.type
_entity.pdbx_description
1 polymer ?
#
loop_
_entity_poly.entity_id
_entity_poly.type
_entity_poly.pdbx_seq_one_letter_code
_entity_poly.pdbx_strand_id
1 'polypeptide(L)'
;MFAVAIGFVACGGEGGGGDDPAFDAASDPDAALDGSDESGFNVGCKPACADTQFCSVTNACIDKGTCAADGDCTSGMKCDATKKCIPGGDCGSQKAVATAVPPNMLITLDRSCSMRSAVGTSNKWAVAVKALNGMMTKYGGKIRFGITLFPDIVGANCTQGAIPFEPSAGNEAKIQTLLTNALKTTDPLYPDGPCVTNIDTAVQQASGSTALKDKTRGNYVLLVSDGAQAGCNAAGGDPGTEKMIGDLFAAGIKTAVIGFGAGVDGAQLDKFAVAGGMPSAVGTKYYKAEDAATLDAALAAIAGAALGCTYTLDKTPADPTKIFVFFDGTKEIAADGTNGWTYDPATNTVTFHGTSCADLKGEKVKSVDIVLGCKSTPA
;
A
#
# COMPACT_ATOMS: atom_id res chain seq x y z
N MET A 1 47.85 -15.92 -16.78
CA MET A 1 48.19 -15.16 -18.00
C MET A 1 47.00 -14.26 -18.28
N PHE A 2 47.02 -12.93 -18.25
CA PHE A 2 48.08 -11.93 -18.27
C PHE A 2 47.63 -10.77 -17.36
N ALA A 3 48.56 -10.18 -16.63
CA ALA A 3 48.35 -9.00 -15.78
C ALA A 3 48.73 -7.74 -16.54
N VAL A 4 48.11 -6.59 -16.20
CA VAL A 4 48.74 -5.27 -16.33
C VAL A 4 48.38 -4.43 -15.10
N ALA A 5 49.42 -3.95 -14.44
CA ALA A 5 49.43 -3.07 -13.29
C ALA A 5 50.08 -1.73 -13.69
N ILE A 6 49.61 -0.63 -13.09
CA ILE A 6 50.29 0.67 -12.93
C ILE A 6 49.71 1.24 -11.61
N GLY A 7 50.42 1.72 -10.58
CA GLY A 7 51.82 2.10 -10.41
C GLY A 7 51.91 3.47 -9.69
N PHE A 8 51.80 3.45 -8.36
CA PHE A 8 52.32 4.36 -7.29
C PHE A 8 52.96 5.72 -7.62
N VAL A 9 52.65 6.74 -6.77
CA VAL A 9 53.62 7.67 -6.15
C VAL A 9 53.19 7.99 -4.71
N ALA A 10 54.16 8.00 -3.79
CA ALA A 10 54.08 8.27 -2.36
C ALA A 10 55.04 9.40 -1.93
N CYS A 11 54.77 10.02 -0.78
CA CYS A 11 55.68 10.68 0.20
C CYS A 11 54.84 10.83 1.49
N GLY A 12 55.19 10.42 2.73
CA GLY A 12 56.48 10.28 3.45
C GLY A 12 56.89 11.65 4.02
N GLY A 13 57.07 11.94 5.33
CA GLY A 13 57.19 11.22 6.61
C GLY A 13 56.95 12.24 7.78
N GLU A 14 56.65 11.86 9.03
CA GLU A 14 57.49 11.40 10.16
C GLU A 14 58.14 12.48 11.06
N GLY A 15 58.05 12.26 12.39
CA GLY A 15 58.83 12.88 13.50
C GLY A 15 58.06 13.97 14.27
N GLY A 16 57.75 13.92 15.57
CA GLY A 16 58.51 13.54 16.78
C GLY A 16 58.42 14.76 17.73
N GLY A 17 57.76 14.73 18.90
CA GLY A 17 58.29 14.29 20.20
C GLY A 17 58.81 15.49 21.04
N GLY A 18 58.32 15.67 22.28
CA GLY A 18 59.01 16.47 23.32
C GLY A 18 58.15 17.41 24.20
N ASP A 19 57.88 16.94 25.41
CA ASP A 19 58.04 17.60 26.74
C ASP A 19 57.14 18.80 27.23
N ASP A 20 56.44 18.49 28.34
CA ASP A 20 55.87 19.32 29.43
C ASP A 20 56.93 20.25 30.14
N PRO A 21 56.62 21.07 31.20
CA PRO A 21 55.34 21.50 31.81
C PRO A 21 55.24 23.02 32.19
N ALA A 22 54.08 23.39 32.77
CA ALA A 22 53.84 24.37 33.85
C ALA A 22 54.00 25.88 33.62
N PHE A 23 52.93 26.65 33.92
CA PHE A 23 52.96 27.83 34.79
C PHE A 23 51.55 28.13 35.37
N ASP A 24 51.46 28.06 36.70
CA ASP A 24 50.64 28.79 37.69
C ASP A 24 49.14 29.09 37.43
N ALA A 25 48.18 28.57 38.20
CA ALA A 25 47.88 28.71 39.64
C ALA A 25 46.91 29.87 39.99
N ALA A 26 46.00 29.55 40.92
CA ALA A 26 45.17 30.40 41.79
C ALA A 26 43.69 30.65 41.33
N SER A 27 42.74 29.91 41.93
CA SER A 27 41.85 30.31 43.06
C SER A 27 40.62 31.18 42.72
N ASP A 28 39.43 30.54 42.68
CA ASP A 28 38.21 30.75 43.51
C ASP A 28 37.89 32.15 44.14
N PRO A 29 36.67 32.42 44.65
CA PRO A 29 35.35 32.64 44.02
C PRO A 29 34.72 34.02 44.38
N ASP A 30 33.46 34.25 43.98
CA ASP A 30 32.48 35.25 44.45
C ASP A 30 32.76 36.76 44.34
N ALA A 31 32.01 37.43 43.46
CA ALA A 31 31.51 38.79 43.72
C ALA A 31 30.21 39.06 42.93
N ALA A 32 29.14 39.24 43.68
CA ALA A 32 27.86 39.77 43.24
C ALA A 32 27.98 41.18 42.66
N LEU A 33 27.17 41.50 41.65
CA LEU A 33 26.73 42.87 41.39
C LEU A 33 25.24 42.88 41.05
N ASP A 34 24.48 43.33 42.05
CA ASP A 34 23.18 43.99 42.00
C ASP A 34 23.22 45.23 41.09
N GLY A 35 22.09 45.58 40.47
CA GLY A 35 21.95 46.75 39.62
C GLY A 35 20.72 46.72 38.70
N SER A 36 19.55 46.89 39.31
CA SER A 36 18.24 47.12 38.68
C SER A 36 18.19 48.30 37.70
N ASP A 37 17.48 48.13 36.57
CA ASP A 37 16.55 49.18 36.11
C ASP A 37 15.38 48.61 35.30
N GLU A 38 14.23 49.27 35.42
CA GLU A 38 12.89 48.74 35.19
C GLU A 38 12.39 48.80 33.74
N SER A 39 11.27 48.09 33.50
CA SER A 39 10.45 47.94 32.28
C SER A 39 10.72 46.70 31.38
N GLY A 40 11.18 45.61 31.97
CA GLY A 40 11.13 44.27 31.37
C GLY A 40 9.97 43.44 31.95
N PHE A 41 9.11 42.92 31.07
CA PHE A 41 8.01 42.01 31.37
C PHE A 41 8.53 40.79 32.17
N ASN A 42 8.39 40.79 33.50
CA ASN A 42 8.83 39.68 34.35
C ASN A 42 7.87 38.50 34.17
N VAL A 43 8.26 37.53 33.34
CA VAL A 43 7.66 36.20 33.34
C VAL A 43 8.39 35.38 34.40
N GLY A 44 7.77 35.20 35.58
CA GLY A 44 8.37 34.44 36.67
C GLY A 44 7.84 34.83 38.04
N CYS A 45 7.74 33.84 38.93
CA CYS A 45 7.21 33.99 40.28
C CYS A 45 8.18 34.80 41.14
N LYS A 46 7.67 35.85 41.79
CA LYS A 46 8.40 36.65 42.78
C LYS A 46 7.62 36.69 44.10
N PRO A 47 8.23 36.29 45.24
CA PRO A 47 9.58 35.72 45.38
C PRO A 47 9.73 34.38 44.65
N ALA A 48 10.98 33.94 44.47
CA ALA A 48 11.29 32.66 43.83
C ALA A 48 10.65 31.50 44.61
N CYS A 49 10.19 30.49 43.89
CA CYS A 49 9.56 29.31 44.49
C CYS A 49 10.57 28.49 45.31
N ALA A 50 10.09 27.81 46.34
CA ALA A 50 10.92 26.89 47.13
C ALA A 50 11.42 25.71 46.28
N ASP A 51 12.49 25.04 46.71
CA ASP A 51 13.15 23.95 45.95
C ASP A 51 12.22 22.78 45.58
N THR A 52 11.15 22.57 46.34
CA THR A 52 10.12 21.54 46.09
C THR A 52 9.06 21.97 45.06
N GLN A 53 9.11 23.21 44.61
CA GLN A 53 8.10 23.85 43.77
C GLN A 53 8.69 24.31 42.43
N PHE A 54 7.82 24.64 41.49
CA PHE A 54 8.18 25.35 40.27
C PHE A 54 7.19 26.50 40.04
N CYS A 55 7.60 27.47 39.23
CA CYS A 55 6.73 28.57 38.86
C CYS A 55 5.81 28.14 37.72
N SER A 56 4.50 28.13 38.00
CA SER A 56 3.46 27.91 37.00
C SER A 56 3.39 29.05 36.00
N VAL A 57 2.86 28.78 34.81
CA VAL A 57 2.45 29.79 33.80
C VAL A 57 1.42 30.79 34.34
N THR A 58 0.76 30.48 35.46
CA THR A 58 -0.14 31.39 36.19
C THR A 58 0.59 32.35 37.13
N ASN A 59 1.93 32.31 37.16
CA ASN A 59 2.79 33.03 38.11
C ASN A 59 2.55 32.66 39.59
N ALA A 60 2.09 31.43 39.83
CA ALA A 60 1.97 30.86 41.17
C ALA A 60 3.00 29.75 41.39
N CYS A 61 3.57 29.68 42.60
CA CYS A 61 4.43 28.58 42.98
C CYS A 61 3.58 27.35 43.32
N ILE A 62 3.84 26.25 42.63
CA ILE A 62 3.12 24.98 42.79
C ILE A 62 4.09 23.81 42.96
N ASP A 63 3.64 22.74 43.63
CA ASP A 63 4.49 21.58 43.93
C ASP A 63 4.86 20.82 42.65
N LYS A 64 6.10 20.31 42.60
CA LYS A 64 6.57 19.46 41.51
C LYS A 64 5.65 18.24 41.35
N GLY A 65 5.15 18.01 40.13
CA GLY A 65 4.18 16.95 39.84
C GLY A 65 2.71 17.37 39.90
N THR A 66 2.42 18.66 40.15
CA THR A 66 1.08 19.25 40.05
C THR A 66 0.99 20.27 38.91
N CYS A 67 -0.20 20.82 38.66
CA CYS A 67 -0.46 21.87 37.68
C CYS A 67 -1.46 22.90 38.21
N ALA A 68 -1.42 24.12 37.68
CA ALA A 68 -2.41 25.17 37.92
C ALA A 68 -3.12 25.64 36.64
N ALA A 69 -2.48 25.49 35.49
CA ALA A 69 -3.08 25.67 34.17
C ALA A 69 -2.48 24.69 33.15
N ASP A 70 -3.11 24.56 31.98
CA ASP A 70 -2.69 23.63 30.93
C ASP A 70 -1.25 23.87 30.44
N GLY A 71 -0.79 25.13 30.47
CA GLY A 71 0.59 25.48 30.12
C GLY A 71 1.65 24.96 31.11
N ASP A 72 1.23 24.44 32.27
CA ASP A 72 2.12 23.76 33.23
C ASP A 72 2.37 22.29 32.87
N CYS A 73 1.58 21.73 31.94
CA CYS A 73 1.65 20.33 31.54
C CYS A 73 2.42 20.16 30.22
N THR A 74 3.01 18.98 30.02
CA THR A 74 3.61 18.61 28.73
C THR A 74 2.56 18.59 27.63
N SER A 75 2.97 18.88 26.39
CA SER A 75 2.07 18.93 25.22
C SER A 75 1.11 17.73 25.15
N GLY A 76 -0.20 18.01 25.06
CA GLY A 76 -1.26 16.99 25.00
C GLY A 76 -1.91 16.62 26.35
N MET A 77 -1.47 17.22 27.46
CA MET A 77 -2.10 17.06 28.77
C MET A 77 -2.83 18.34 29.19
N LYS A 78 -3.91 18.20 29.97
CA LYS A 78 -4.59 19.32 30.64
C LYS A 78 -4.32 19.26 32.14
N CYS A 79 -4.48 20.40 32.80
CA CYS A 79 -4.61 20.40 34.24
C CYS A 79 -6.05 20.05 34.64
N ASP A 80 -6.23 18.95 35.38
CA ASP A 80 -7.56 18.56 35.87
C ASP A 80 -7.94 19.28 37.17
N ALA A 81 -9.19 19.13 37.58
CA ALA A 81 -9.70 19.72 38.83
C ALA A 81 -8.98 19.20 40.09
N THR A 82 -8.22 18.10 39.98
CA THR A 82 -7.41 17.54 41.07
C THR A 82 -5.95 18.02 41.05
N LYS A 83 -5.63 19.00 40.19
CA LYS A 83 -4.29 19.58 40.00
C LYS A 83 -3.26 18.58 39.49
N LYS A 84 -3.70 17.60 38.71
CA LYS A 84 -2.84 16.63 38.03
C LYS A 84 -2.87 16.87 36.52
N CYS A 85 -1.71 16.75 35.89
CA CYS A 85 -1.64 16.67 34.44
C CYS A 85 -2.23 15.32 34.01
N ILE A 86 -3.41 15.35 33.42
CA ILE A 86 -4.05 14.17 32.86
C ILE A 86 -4.04 14.23 31.33
N PRO A 87 -3.93 13.08 30.66
CA PRO A 87 -4.24 13.01 29.24
C PRO A 87 -5.68 13.48 29.01
N GLY A 88 -5.91 14.30 27.99
CA GLY A 88 -7.27 14.59 27.54
C GLY A 88 -8.00 15.63 28.39
N GLY A 89 -7.68 16.90 28.13
CA GLY A 89 -8.72 17.92 28.10
C GLY A 89 -9.88 17.50 27.23
N ASP A 90 -11.04 18.14 27.39
CA ASP A 90 -12.02 18.19 26.29
C ASP A 90 -11.42 19.01 25.14
N CYS A 91 -10.24 18.65 24.65
CA CYS A 91 -9.59 19.30 23.53
C CYS A 91 -10.12 18.74 22.21
N GLY A 92 -11.37 18.26 22.22
CA GLY A 92 -12.12 17.87 21.05
C GLY A 92 -11.53 16.71 20.28
N SER A 93 -10.87 15.73 20.93
CA SER A 93 -10.37 14.56 20.20
C SER A 93 -11.53 13.79 19.60
N GLN A 94 -11.55 13.67 18.28
CA GLN A 94 -12.61 12.97 17.55
C GLN A 94 -12.04 11.77 16.84
N LYS A 95 -12.68 10.61 17.02
CA LYS A 95 -12.43 9.46 16.16
C LYS A 95 -13.02 9.74 14.77
N ALA A 96 -12.18 9.63 13.75
CA ALA A 96 -12.59 9.62 12.35
C ALA A 96 -12.75 8.17 11.90
N VAL A 97 -13.77 7.91 11.10
CA VAL A 97 -13.93 6.64 10.39
C VAL A 97 -13.03 6.69 9.16
N ALA A 98 -12.03 5.80 9.13
CA ALA A 98 -11.15 5.61 7.99
C ALA A 98 -11.70 4.49 7.12
N THR A 99 -12.16 4.82 5.91
CA THR A 99 -12.68 3.82 4.96
C THR A 99 -11.63 3.54 3.90
N ALA A 100 -11.22 2.28 3.75
CA ALA A 100 -10.29 1.87 2.70
C ALA A 100 -10.88 2.19 1.33
N VAL A 101 -10.06 2.68 0.40
CA VAL A 101 -10.45 2.89 -1.01
C VAL A 101 -10.22 1.58 -1.78
N PRO A 102 -11.27 0.83 -2.18
CA PRO A 102 -11.10 -0.46 -2.86
C PRO A 102 -10.38 -0.28 -4.20
N PRO A 103 -9.37 -1.06 -4.62
CA PRO A 103 -8.82 -0.97 -5.97
C PRO A 103 -9.82 -1.46 -7.05
N ASN A 104 -9.56 -1.14 -8.31
CA ASN A 104 -10.20 -1.76 -9.48
C ASN A 104 -9.33 -2.91 -9.99
N MET A 105 -9.94 -4.06 -10.28
CA MET A 105 -9.27 -5.21 -10.89
C MET A 105 -10.10 -5.73 -12.07
N LEU A 106 -9.55 -5.66 -13.28
CA LEU A 106 -10.12 -6.28 -14.46
C LEU A 106 -9.49 -7.67 -14.66
N ILE A 107 -10.30 -8.71 -14.54
CA ILE A 107 -9.89 -10.08 -14.83
C ILE A 107 -9.96 -10.29 -16.34
N THR A 108 -8.83 -10.64 -16.96
CA THR A 108 -8.75 -11.07 -18.37
C THR A 108 -8.53 -12.57 -18.38
N LEU A 109 -9.59 -13.33 -18.59
CA LEU A 109 -9.62 -14.79 -18.44
C LEU A 109 -9.58 -15.50 -19.79
N ASP A 110 -8.62 -16.39 -19.94
CA ASP A 110 -8.52 -17.32 -21.06
C ASP A 110 -9.65 -18.37 -21.01
N ARG A 111 -10.38 -18.50 -22.10
CA ARG A 111 -11.39 -19.52 -22.39
C ARG A 111 -11.07 -20.29 -23.68
N SER A 112 -9.81 -20.29 -24.10
CA SER A 112 -9.33 -21.13 -25.20
C SER A 112 -9.60 -22.60 -24.88
N CYS A 113 -9.70 -23.42 -25.93
CA CYS A 113 -10.16 -24.79 -25.77
C CYS A 113 -9.24 -25.69 -24.92
N SER A 114 -7.96 -25.30 -24.73
CA SER A 114 -7.01 -25.96 -23.83
C SER A 114 -7.44 -25.87 -22.36
N MET A 115 -8.28 -24.89 -22.01
CA MET A 115 -8.90 -24.82 -20.68
C MET A 115 -9.84 -26.00 -20.39
N ARG A 116 -10.20 -26.82 -21.39
CA ARG A 116 -10.93 -28.08 -21.16
C ARG A 116 -10.02 -29.25 -20.76
N SER A 117 -8.70 -29.10 -20.88
CA SER A 117 -7.76 -30.14 -20.46
C SER A 117 -7.88 -30.43 -18.96
N ALA A 118 -7.64 -31.68 -18.60
CA ALA A 118 -7.76 -32.14 -17.22
C ALA A 118 -6.64 -31.57 -16.34
N VAL A 119 -7.00 -31.23 -15.10
CA VAL A 119 -6.11 -30.93 -13.98
C VAL A 119 -6.69 -31.62 -12.76
N GLY A 120 -6.01 -32.67 -12.29
CA GLY A 120 -6.57 -33.58 -11.29
C GLY A 120 -7.86 -34.25 -11.79
N THR A 121 -8.94 -34.12 -11.03
CA THR A 121 -10.25 -34.72 -11.33
C THR A 121 -11.23 -33.76 -12.03
N SER A 122 -10.79 -32.57 -12.41
CA SER A 122 -11.60 -31.55 -13.09
C SER A 122 -10.88 -31.05 -14.34
N ASN A 123 -11.50 -30.16 -15.11
CA ASN A 123 -10.79 -29.42 -16.16
C ASN A 123 -10.30 -28.06 -15.63
N LYS A 124 -9.31 -27.48 -16.32
CA LYS A 124 -8.74 -26.18 -15.96
C LYS A 124 -9.81 -25.10 -15.84
N TRP A 125 -10.77 -25.06 -16.77
CA TRP A 125 -11.87 -24.11 -16.77
C TRP A 125 -12.69 -24.13 -15.47
N ALA A 126 -13.14 -25.29 -15.04
CA ALA A 126 -13.91 -25.45 -13.82
C ALA A 126 -13.10 -25.07 -12.57
N VAL A 127 -11.81 -25.40 -12.56
CA VAL A 127 -10.89 -24.99 -11.48
C VAL A 127 -10.72 -23.47 -11.44
N ALA A 128 -10.50 -22.82 -12.60
CA ALA A 128 -10.37 -21.38 -12.70
C ALA A 128 -11.64 -20.64 -12.29
N VAL A 129 -12.81 -21.07 -12.77
CA VAL A 129 -14.11 -20.52 -12.37
C VAL A 129 -14.31 -20.63 -10.85
N LYS A 130 -14.04 -21.80 -10.27
CA LYS A 130 -14.16 -22.00 -8.82
C LYS A 130 -13.23 -21.08 -8.04
N ALA A 131 -11.97 -20.97 -8.45
CA ALA A 131 -10.96 -20.16 -7.78
C ALA A 131 -11.29 -18.65 -7.85
N LEU A 132 -11.71 -18.16 -9.03
CA LEU A 132 -12.14 -16.78 -9.21
C LEU A 132 -13.41 -16.47 -8.40
N ASN A 133 -14.38 -17.39 -8.35
CA ASN A 133 -15.56 -17.26 -7.49
C ASN A 133 -15.16 -17.15 -6.02
N GLY A 134 -14.23 -18.00 -5.55
CA GLY A 134 -13.68 -17.96 -4.20
C GLY A 134 -12.98 -16.62 -3.88
N MET A 135 -12.16 -16.12 -4.81
CA MET A 135 -11.52 -14.81 -4.68
C MET A 135 -12.56 -13.68 -4.56
N MET A 136 -13.55 -13.64 -5.45
CA MET A 136 -14.60 -12.61 -5.41
C MET A 136 -15.46 -12.69 -4.14
N THR A 137 -15.72 -13.89 -3.61
CA THR A 137 -16.39 -14.04 -2.31
C THR A 137 -15.52 -13.54 -1.17
N LYS A 138 -14.23 -13.88 -1.15
CA LYS A 138 -13.31 -13.48 -0.06
C LYS A 138 -13.04 -11.97 -0.05
N TYR A 139 -12.89 -11.37 -1.22
CA TYR A 139 -12.53 -9.95 -1.39
C TYR A 139 -13.71 -9.08 -1.82
N GLY A 140 -14.94 -9.57 -1.69
CA GLY A 140 -16.16 -8.82 -2.02
C GLY A 140 -16.23 -7.50 -1.25
N GLY A 141 -16.50 -6.40 -1.95
CA GLY A 141 -16.49 -5.04 -1.40
C GLY A 141 -15.10 -4.48 -1.08
N LYS A 142 -14.07 -5.31 -0.99
CA LYS A 142 -12.66 -4.88 -0.82
C LYS A 142 -11.97 -4.60 -2.14
N ILE A 143 -12.41 -5.21 -3.24
CA ILE A 143 -11.91 -5.00 -4.60
C ILE A 143 -13.12 -4.82 -5.53
N ARG A 144 -13.02 -3.90 -6.48
CA ARG A 144 -14.03 -3.72 -7.52
C ARG A 144 -13.65 -4.56 -8.73
N PHE A 145 -14.37 -5.65 -8.92
CA PHE A 145 -14.08 -6.61 -9.97
C PHE A 145 -14.76 -6.23 -11.29
N GLY A 146 -14.00 -6.37 -12.36
CA GLY A 146 -14.48 -6.47 -13.73
C GLY A 146 -14.00 -7.78 -14.34
N ILE A 147 -14.59 -8.18 -15.46
CA ILE A 147 -14.14 -9.35 -16.21
C ILE A 147 -14.27 -9.13 -17.71
N THR A 148 -13.32 -9.70 -18.43
CA THR A 148 -13.42 -10.01 -19.84
C THR A 148 -12.86 -11.41 -20.10
N LEU A 149 -13.31 -12.03 -21.18
CA LEU A 149 -12.94 -13.39 -21.57
C LEU A 149 -12.38 -13.39 -22.99
N PHE A 150 -11.32 -14.13 -23.22
CA PHE A 150 -10.71 -14.29 -24.54
C PHE A 150 -10.44 -15.78 -24.85
N PRO A 151 -10.56 -16.24 -26.10
CA PRO A 151 -11.02 -15.50 -27.28
C PRO A 151 -12.45 -15.02 -27.10
N ASP A 152 -12.88 -13.99 -27.83
CA ASP A 152 -14.29 -13.57 -27.76
C ASP A 152 -15.18 -14.56 -28.51
N ILE A 153 -16.48 -14.56 -28.20
CA ILE A 153 -17.50 -15.29 -28.96
C ILE A 153 -17.99 -14.47 -30.15
N VAL A 154 -17.69 -13.17 -30.17
CA VAL A 154 -18.13 -12.25 -31.21
C VAL A 154 -17.04 -12.09 -32.28
N GLY A 155 -17.41 -12.40 -33.51
CA GLY A 155 -16.63 -12.08 -34.71
C GLY A 155 -15.69 -13.18 -35.20
N ALA A 156 -14.73 -12.80 -36.03
CA ALA A 156 -13.71 -13.72 -36.53
C ALA A 156 -12.76 -14.11 -35.39
N ASN A 157 -11.95 -15.15 -35.62
CA ASN A 157 -10.84 -15.44 -34.72
C ASN A 157 -10.06 -14.13 -34.50
N CYS A 158 -9.88 -13.77 -33.21
CA CYS A 158 -9.01 -12.67 -32.75
C CYS A 158 -9.63 -11.29 -32.69
N THR A 159 -10.93 -11.18 -32.93
CA THR A 159 -11.66 -9.98 -32.49
C THR A 159 -11.93 -10.09 -31.00
N GLN A 160 -11.84 -8.96 -30.32
CA GLN A 160 -12.30 -8.81 -28.94
C GLN A 160 -13.40 -7.74 -28.94
N GLY A 161 -14.57 -8.11 -28.40
CA GLY A 161 -15.73 -7.25 -28.30
C GLY A 161 -15.60 -6.20 -27.19
N ALA A 162 -16.72 -5.72 -26.67
CA ALA A 162 -16.73 -4.82 -25.51
C ALA A 162 -16.45 -5.61 -24.22
N ILE A 163 -15.86 -4.95 -23.22
CA ILE A 163 -15.67 -5.53 -21.88
C ILE A 163 -17.07 -5.81 -21.29
N PRO A 164 -17.42 -7.07 -20.98
CA PRO A 164 -18.76 -7.41 -20.47
C PRO A 164 -19.08 -6.71 -19.15
N PHE A 165 -18.11 -6.68 -18.24
CA PHE A 165 -18.22 -5.99 -16.96
C PHE A 165 -16.95 -5.19 -16.68
N GLU A 166 -17.05 -3.88 -16.81
CA GLU A 166 -16.01 -2.95 -16.32
C GLU A 166 -15.89 -3.04 -14.79
N PRO A 167 -14.68 -2.87 -14.21
CA PRO A 167 -14.49 -2.82 -12.77
C PRO A 167 -15.46 -1.87 -12.06
N SER A 168 -16.33 -2.43 -11.21
CA SER A 168 -17.32 -1.66 -10.46
C SER A 168 -17.65 -2.30 -9.12
N ALA A 169 -18.21 -1.50 -8.20
CA ALA A 169 -18.66 -2.00 -6.91
C ALA A 169 -19.90 -2.90 -7.07
N GLY A 170 -19.92 -4.04 -6.38
CA GLY A 170 -21.05 -4.97 -6.40
C GLY A 170 -21.16 -5.84 -7.65
N ASN A 171 -20.13 -5.87 -8.50
CA ASN A 171 -20.11 -6.72 -9.69
C ASN A 171 -19.89 -8.21 -9.38
N GLU A 172 -19.43 -8.55 -8.17
CA GLU A 172 -19.03 -9.90 -7.75
C GLU A 172 -20.12 -10.93 -8.09
N ALA A 173 -21.36 -10.69 -7.63
CA ALA A 173 -22.46 -11.61 -7.86
C ALA A 173 -22.82 -11.78 -9.35
N LYS A 174 -22.69 -10.70 -10.15
CA LYS A 174 -22.97 -10.74 -11.60
C LYS A 174 -21.91 -11.56 -12.33
N ILE A 175 -20.64 -11.32 -12.01
CA ILE A 175 -19.49 -12.04 -12.60
C ILE A 175 -19.55 -13.52 -12.17
N GLN A 176 -19.81 -13.81 -10.89
CA GLN A 176 -19.96 -15.18 -10.39
C GLN A 176 -21.10 -15.92 -11.10
N THR A 177 -22.23 -15.25 -11.36
CA THR A 177 -23.34 -15.82 -12.12
C THR A 177 -22.93 -16.13 -13.56
N LEU A 178 -22.26 -15.19 -14.24
CA LEU A 178 -21.74 -15.39 -15.59
C LEU A 178 -20.81 -16.61 -15.66
N LEU A 179 -19.81 -16.67 -14.77
CA LEU A 179 -18.84 -17.77 -14.76
C LEU A 179 -19.47 -19.11 -14.39
N THR A 180 -20.43 -19.12 -13.45
CA THR A 180 -21.14 -20.35 -13.05
C THR A 180 -22.02 -20.88 -14.19
N ASN A 181 -22.67 -20.01 -14.96
CA ASN A 181 -23.42 -20.42 -16.15
C ASN A 181 -22.48 -20.99 -17.22
N ALA A 182 -21.32 -20.35 -17.42
CA ALA A 182 -20.28 -20.77 -18.36
C ALA A 182 -19.62 -22.12 -18.00
N LEU A 183 -20.00 -22.78 -16.89
CA LEU A 183 -19.63 -24.18 -16.61
C LEU A 183 -20.45 -25.19 -17.43
N LYS A 184 -21.64 -24.79 -17.91
CA LYS A 184 -22.51 -25.64 -18.71
C LYS A 184 -21.99 -25.68 -20.14
N THR A 185 -21.86 -26.88 -20.71
CA THR A 185 -21.41 -27.05 -22.10
C THR A 185 -22.35 -26.44 -23.14
N THR A 186 -23.57 -26.06 -22.75
CA THR A 186 -24.54 -25.38 -23.61
C THR A 186 -24.43 -23.85 -23.56
N ASP A 187 -23.64 -23.31 -22.63
CA ASP A 187 -23.45 -21.88 -22.49
C ASP A 187 -22.43 -21.39 -23.55
N PRO A 188 -22.69 -20.29 -24.26
CA PRO A 188 -21.78 -19.78 -25.29
C PRO A 188 -20.38 -19.43 -24.78
N LEU A 189 -20.23 -19.13 -23.49
CA LEU A 189 -18.94 -18.80 -22.88
C LEU A 189 -18.15 -20.03 -22.41
N TYR A 190 -18.74 -21.23 -22.50
CA TYR A 190 -18.00 -22.46 -22.28
C TYR A 190 -16.82 -22.55 -23.27
N PRO A 191 -15.64 -23.06 -22.87
CA PRO A 191 -14.42 -23.05 -23.71
C PRO A 191 -14.42 -24.15 -24.78
N ASP A 192 -15.44 -24.21 -25.65
CA ASP A 192 -15.55 -25.17 -26.75
C ASP A 192 -15.05 -24.64 -28.11
N GLY A 193 -14.79 -23.33 -28.26
CA GLY A 193 -14.10 -22.76 -29.41
C GLY A 193 -14.00 -21.24 -29.45
N PRO A 194 -13.21 -20.67 -30.39
CA PRO A 194 -12.13 -21.33 -31.16
C PRO A 194 -10.91 -21.67 -30.27
N CYS A 195 -10.07 -22.61 -30.71
CA CYS A 195 -8.81 -22.97 -30.03
C CYS A 195 -7.71 -21.92 -30.29
N VAL A 196 -7.97 -20.68 -29.88
CA VAL A 196 -7.10 -19.52 -30.09
C VAL A 196 -6.83 -18.91 -28.72
N THR A 197 -5.59 -18.48 -28.50
CA THR A 197 -5.13 -17.84 -27.26
C THR A 197 -4.58 -16.47 -27.63
N ASN A 198 -5.49 -15.50 -27.87
CA ASN A 198 -5.23 -14.16 -28.37
C ASN A 198 -5.01 -13.14 -27.23
N ILE A 199 -3.99 -13.39 -26.41
CA ILE A 199 -3.60 -12.55 -25.26
C ILE A 199 -3.41 -11.09 -25.69
N ASP A 200 -2.79 -10.86 -26.84
CA ASP A 200 -2.54 -9.51 -27.37
C ASP A 200 -3.82 -8.67 -27.45
N THR A 201 -4.85 -9.18 -28.13
CA THR A 201 -6.13 -8.47 -28.27
C THR A 201 -6.93 -8.41 -26.98
N ALA A 202 -6.75 -9.37 -26.07
CA ALA A 202 -7.34 -9.32 -24.72
C ALA A 202 -6.74 -8.17 -23.89
N VAL A 203 -5.42 -8.00 -23.92
CA VAL A 203 -4.72 -6.88 -23.27
C VAL A 203 -5.04 -5.57 -23.96
N GLN A 204 -5.16 -5.55 -25.29
CA GLN A 204 -5.61 -4.37 -26.04
C GLN A 204 -6.99 -3.92 -25.55
N GLN A 205 -7.94 -4.84 -25.42
CA GLN A 205 -9.27 -4.52 -24.89
C GLN A 205 -9.19 -4.03 -23.43
N ALA A 206 -8.40 -4.68 -22.58
CA ALA A 206 -8.19 -4.23 -21.20
C ALA A 206 -7.64 -2.80 -21.12
N SER A 207 -6.75 -2.41 -22.05
CA SER A 207 -6.24 -1.03 -22.15
C SER A 207 -7.30 0.01 -22.53
N GLY A 208 -8.39 -0.45 -23.16
CA GLY A 208 -9.57 0.34 -23.45
C GLY A 208 -10.45 0.64 -22.24
N SER A 209 -10.29 -0.10 -21.13
CA SER A 209 -11.11 0.06 -19.91
C SER A 209 -11.10 1.51 -19.42
N THR A 210 -12.31 2.04 -19.22
CA THR A 210 -12.48 3.38 -18.66
C THR A 210 -12.30 3.37 -17.15
N ALA A 211 -12.74 2.30 -16.48
CA ALA A 211 -12.63 2.17 -15.03
C ALA A 211 -11.18 2.05 -14.56
N LEU A 212 -10.29 1.43 -15.34
CA LEU A 212 -8.86 1.33 -15.01
C LEU A 212 -8.11 2.68 -15.11
N LYS A 213 -8.73 3.73 -15.66
CA LYS A 213 -8.11 5.07 -15.78
C LYS A 213 -8.38 5.96 -14.57
N ASP A 214 -9.13 5.46 -13.58
CA ASP A 214 -9.43 6.20 -12.35
C ASP A 214 -8.21 6.23 -11.41
N LYS A 215 -7.45 7.33 -11.48
CA LYS A 215 -6.22 7.52 -10.70
C LYS A 215 -6.45 7.70 -9.19
N THR A 216 -7.70 7.82 -8.73
CA THR A 216 -7.99 7.96 -7.29
C THR A 216 -7.87 6.64 -6.52
N ARG A 217 -7.55 5.54 -7.22
CA ARG A 217 -7.66 4.15 -6.75
C ARG A 217 -6.53 3.35 -7.40
N GLY A 218 -6.13 2.24 -6.78
CA GLY A 218 -5.24 1.29 -7.45
C GLY A 218 -5.96 0.61 -8.62
N ASN A 219 -5.30 0.49 -9.77
CA ASN A 219 -5.87 -0.15 -10.96
C ASN A 219 -5.01 -1.35 -11.38
N TYR A 220 -5.67 -2.48 -11.64
CA TYR A 220 -5.01 -3.75 -11.90
C TYR A 220 -5.67 -4.50 -13.07
N VAL A 221 -4.84 -5.15 -13.89
CA VAL A 221 -5.23 -6.21 -14.81
C VAL A 221 -4.75 -7.55 -14.23
N LEU A 222 -5.62 -8.55 -14.22
CA LEU A 222 -5.27 -9.93 -13.88
C LEU A 222 -5.40 -10.79 -15.13
N LEU A 223 -4.26 -11.12 -15.74
CA LEU A 223 -4.18 -12.03 -16.87
C LEU A 223 -4.07 -13.47 -16.39
N VAL A 224 -5.02 -14.31 -16.78
CA VAL A 224 -5.02 -15.74 -16.48
C VAL A 224 -5.08 -16.51 -17.79
N SER A 225 -4.03 -17.27 -18.11
CA SER A 225 -3.97 -18.11 -19.32
C SER A 225 -3.30 -19.45 -19.04
N ASP A 226 -3.72 -20.48 -19.79
CA ASP A 226 -3.14 -21.82 -19.73
C ASP A 226 -2.21 -22.17 -20.90
N GLY A 227 -2.01 -21.21 -21.79
CA GLY A 227 -1.27 -21.36 -23.04
C GLY A 227 -0.40 -20.15 -23.39
N ALA A 228 0.43 -20.31 -24.42
CA ALA A 228 1.13 -19.19 -25.06
C ALA A 228 0.21 -18.45 -26.04
N GLN A 229 0.58 -17.23 -26.43
CA GLN A 229 -0.07 -16.53 -27.54
C GLN A 229 -0.12 -17.45 -28.77
N ALA A 230 -1.33 -17.76 -29.24
CA ALA A 230 -1.51 -18.75 -30.30
C ALA A 230 -2.78 -18.49 -31.12
N GLY A 231 -2.75 -18.94 -32.38
CA GLY A 231 -3.88 -18.84 -33.29
C GLY A 231 -4.04 -17.49 -33.99
N CYS A 232 -3.45 -16.41 -33.45
CA CYS A 232 -3.31 -15.10 -34.11
C CYS A 232 -2.47 -14.09 -33.34
N ASN A 233 -2.31 -12.89 -33.93
CA ASN A 233 -1.46 -11.81 -33.44
C ASN A 233 -1.94 -10.42 -33.95
N ALA A 234 -3.25 -10.19 -34.02
CA ALA A 234 -3.82 -8.97 -34.63
C ALA A 234 -3.41 -7.67 -33.92
N ALA A 235 -3.01 -7.75 -32.64
CA ALA A 235 -2.48 -6.65 -31.85
C ALA A 235 -0.94 -6.75 -31.65
N GLY A 236 -0.25 -7.50 -32.52
CA GLY A 236 1.20 -7.60 -32.54
C GLY A 236 1.77 -8.82 -31.81
N GLY A 237 0.93 -9.76 -31.34
CA GLY A 237 1.36 -10.97 -30.65
C GLY A 237 2.17 -10.65 -29.39
N ASP A 238 3.12 -11.50 -29.02
CA ASP A 238 3.88 -11.33 -27.78
C ASP A 238 4.59 -9.96 -27.64
N PRO A 239 5.30 -9.43 -28.65
CA PRO A 239 5.89 -8.09 -28.56
C PRO A 239 4.84 -6.99 -28.38
N GLY A 240 3.67 -7.12 -29.02
CA GLY A 240 2.55 -6.20 -28.87
C GLY A 240 1.98 -6.24 -27.45
N THR A 241 1.74 -7.44 -26.92
CA THR A 241 1.28 -7.66 -25.54
C THR A 241 2.24 -7.05 -24.53
N GLU A 242 3.54 -7.33 -24.64
CA GLU A 242 4.56 -6.81 -23.73
C GLU A 242 4.57 -5.29 -23.73
N LYS A 243 4.51 -4.67 -24.91
CA LYS A 243 4.44 -3.22 -25.05
C LYS A 243 3.17 -2.65 -24.39
N MET A 244 2.00 -3.23 -24.65
CA MET A 244 0.73 -2.73 -24.08
C MET A 244 0.69 -2.87 -22.56
N ILE A 245 1.20 -3.97 -22.01
CA ILE A 245 1.34 -4.15 -20.56
C ILE A 245 2.30 -3.11 -19.97
N GLY A 246 3.42 -2.83 -20.65
CA GLY A 246 4.35 -1.76 -20.25
C GLY A 246 3.71 -0.37 -20.29
N ASP A 247 2.92 -0.07 -21.33
CA ASP A 247 2.18 1.20 -21.46
C ASP A 247 1.12 1.34 -20.33
N LEU A 248 0.41 0.26 -19.99
CA LEU A 248 -0.49 0.22 -18.84
C LEU A 248 0.24 0.52 -17.53
N PHE A 249 1.40 -0.11 -17.32
CA PHE A 249 2.20 0.11 -16.12
C PHE A 249 2.70 1.56 -16.02
N ALA A 250 3.16 2.14 -17.13
CA ALA A 250 3.53 3.56 -17.19
C ALA A 250 2.35 4.50 -16.88
N ALA A 251 1.12 4.08 -17.18
CA ALA A 251 -0.11 4.80 -16.82
C ALA A 251 -0.57 4.58 -15.35
N GLY A 252 0.15 3.77 -14.57
CA GLY A 252 -0.18 3.44 -13.18
C GLY A 252 -1.11 2.24 -13.02
N ILE A 253 -1.33 1.46 -14.09
CA ILE A 253 -2.16 0.26 -14.09
C ILE A 253 -1.25 -0.97 -14.07
N LYS A 254 -1.26 -1.72 -12.97
CA LYS A 254 -0.37 -2.89 -12.83
C LYS A 254 -0.99 -4.13 -13.44
N THR A 255 -0.17 -5.03 -13.98
CA THR A 255 -0.65 -6.30 -14.55
C THR A 255 -0.03 -7.48 -13.81
N ALA A 256 -0.86 -8.30 -13.18
CA ALA A 256 -0.47 -9.60 -12.66
C ALA A 256 -0.74 -10.68 -13.71
N VAL A 257 0.20 -11.61 -13.87
CA VAL A 257 0.13 -12.67 -14.88
C VAL A 257 0.14 -14.02 -14.19
N ILE A 258 -0.92 -14.81 -14.37
CA ILE A 258 -1.03 -16.20 -13.95
C ILE A 258 -0.87 -17.10 -15.17
N GLY A 259 0.10 -18.01 -15.09
CA GLY A 259 0.24 -19.12 -16.02
C GLY A 259 -0.32 -20.40 -15.38
N PHE A 260 -1.37 -20.97 -15.97
CA PHE A 260 -2.10 -22.09 -15.40
C PHE A 260 -1.87 -23.42 -16.14
N GLY A 261 -1.22 -24.37 -15.49
CA GLY A 261 -0.78 -25.62 -16.09
C GLY A 261 0.49 -25.47 -16.92
N ALA A 262 0.83 -26.50 -17.69
CA ALA A 262 2.12 -26.63 -18.35
C ALA A 262 2.18 -26.14 -19.82
N GLY A 263 1.07 -25.64 -20.37
CA GLY A 263 0.98 -25.23 -21.79
C GLY A 263 1.50 -23.83 -22.08
N VAL A 264 1.97 -23.11 -21.07
CA VAL A 264 2.39 -21.71 -21.17
C VAL A 264 3.82 -21.55 -21.70
N ASP A 265 4.08 -20.44 -22.40
CA ASP A 265 5.45 -19.95 -22.62
C ASP A 265 5.91 -19.19 -21.37
N GLY A 266 6.57 -19.90 -20.45
CA GLY A 266 7.01 -19.32 -19.18
C GLY A 266 7.99 -18.15 -19.34
N ALA A 267 8.86 -18.17 -20.36
CA ALA A 267 9.80 -17.09 -20.60
C ALA A 267 9.08 -15.82 -21.04
N GLN A 268 8.03 -15.97 -21.85
CA GLN A 268 7.23 -14.83 -22.31
C GLN A 268 6.30 -14.30 -21.21
N LEU A 269 5.66 -15.17 -20.43
CA LEU A 269 4.87 -14.75 -19.27
C LEU A 269 5.72 -14.01 -18.22
N ASP A 270 6.98 -14.42 -18.04
CA ASP A 270 7.92 -13.70 -17.17
C ASP A 270 8.15 -12.26 -17.64
N LYS A 271 8.33 -12.03 -18.95
CA LYS A 271 8.46 -10.68 -19.50
C LYS A 271 7.20 -9.86 -19.28
N PHE A 272 6.02 -10.43 -19.50
CA PHE A 272 4.75 -9.75 -19.24
C PHE A 272 4.61 -9.36 -17.76
N ALA A 273 4.93 -10.25 -16.83
CA ALA A 273 4.84 -9.98 -15.40
C ALA A 273 5.82 -8.88 -14.95
N VAL A 274 7.03 -8.86 -15.52
CA VAL A 274 8.02 -7.80 -15.26
C VAL A 274 7.56 -6.48 -15.86
N ALA A 275 7.13 -6.46 -17.13
CA ALA A 275 6.62 -5.26 -17.80
C ALA A 275 5.39 -4.67 -17.08
N GLY A 276 4.55 -5.54 -16.51
CA GLY A 276 3.33 -5.17 -15.78
C GLY A 276 3.56 -4.65 -14.36
N GLY A 277 4.81 -4.67 -13.88
CA GLY A 277 5.16 -4.15 -12.56
C GLY A 277 4.56 -4.92 -11.38
N MET A 278 4.16 -6.18 -11.60
CA MET A 278 3.64 -7.07 -10.55
C MET A 278 4.23 -8.48 -10.64
N PRO A 279 5.57 -8.64 -10.74
CA PRO A 279 6.17 -9.97 -10.81
C PRO A 279 6.00 -10.73 -9.49
N SER A 280 5.79 -12.05 -9.59
CA SER A 280 5.90 -12.99 -8.49
C SER A 280 7.30 -12.94 -7.88
N ALA A 281 7.35 -13.00 -6.54
CA ALA A 281 8.58 -13.09 -5.77
C ALA A 281 9.08 -14.55 -5.63
N VAL A 282 8.29 -15.54 -6.05
CA VAL A 282 8.56 -16.97 -5.84
C VAL A 282 8.70 -17.68 -7.18
N GLY A 283 9.86 -18.28 -7.40
CA GLY A 283 10.14 -19.05 -8.62
C GLY A 283 10.19 -18.18 -9.87
N THR A 284 9.24 -18.39 -10.77
CA THR A 284 9.04 -17.60 -11.99
C THR A 284 8.58 -16.17 -11.66
N LYS A 285 8.69 -15.25 -12.61
CA LYS A 285 8.15 -13.87 -12.50
C LYS A 285 6.66 -13.83 -12.74
N TYR A 286 6.08 -14.71 -13.54
CA TYR A 286 4.63 -14.93 -13.51
C TYR A 286 4.23 -15.79 -12.30
N TYR A 287 2.98 -15.68 -11.87
CA TYR A 287 2.42 -16.53 -10.83
C TYR A 287 2.06 -17.89 -11.42
N LYS A 288 2.91 -18.89 -11.16
CA LYS A 288 2.69 -20.25 -11.65
C LYS A 288 1.63 -20.96 -10.82
N ALA A 289 0.64 -21.54 -11.49
CA ALA A 289 -0.35 -22.43 -10.89
C ALA A 289 -0.42 -23.72 -11.70
N GLU A 290 -0.46 -24.88 -11.05
CA GLU A 290 -0.53 -26.20 -11.70
C GLU A 290 -1.80 -26.97 -11.32
N ASP A 291 -2.47 -26.53 -10.26
CA ASP A 291 -3.67 -27.14 -9.71
C ASP A 291 -4.56 -26.09 -9.03
N ALA A 292 -5.67 -26.54 -8.43
CA ALA A 292 -6.60 -25.66 -7.72
C ALA A 292 -5.96 -24.94 -6.54
N ALA A 293 -5.11 -25.62 -5.76
CA ALA A 293 -4.53 -25.06 -4.55
C ALA A 293 -3.51 -23.96 -4.86
N THR A 294 -2.65 -24.20 -5.85
CA THR A 294 -1.66 -23.23 -6.33
C THR A 294 -2.32 -22.06 -7.05
N LEU A 295 -3.44 -22.27 -7.75
CA LEU A 295 -4.24 -21.18 -8.34
C LEU A 295 -4.89 -20.32 -7.25
N ASP A 296 -5.53 -20.92 -6.25
CA ASP A 296 -6.11 -20.20 -5.12
C ASP A 296 -5.05 -19.37 -4.37
N ALA A 297 -3.86 -19.93 -4.15
CA ALA A 297 -2.75 -19.24 -3.51
C ALA A 297 -2.24 -18.06 -4.35
N ALA A 298 -2.10 -18.23 -5.67
CA ALA A 298 -1.71 -17.16 -6.58
C ALA A 298 -2.72 -16.00 -6.58
N LEU A 299 -4.01 -16.32 -6.70
CA LEU A 299 -5.08 -15.32 -6.66
C LEU A 299 -5.14 -14.58 -5.32
N ALA A 300 -4.98 -15.30 -4.20
CA ALA A 300 -4.94 -14.68 -2.87
C ALA A 300 -3.74 -13.73 -2.71
N ALA A 301 -2.56 -14.12 -3.20
CA ALA A 301 -1.38 -13.27 -3.17
C ALA A 301 -1.56 -12.00 -4.01
N ILE A 302 -2.12 -12.12 -5.22
CA ILE A 302 -2.40 -11.00 -6.11
C ILE A 302 -3.46 -10.08 -5.51
N ALA A 303 -4.57 -10.63 -5.02
CA ALA A 303 -5.63 -9.85 -4.40
C ALA A 303 -5.13 -9.08 -3.17
N GLY A 304 -4.37 -9.72 -2.29
CA GLY A 304 -3.75 -9.07 -1.13
C GLY A 304 -2.80 -7.95 -1.53
N ALA A 305 -1.93 -8.19 -2.53
CA ALA A 305 -1.03 -7.17 -3.05
C ALA A 305 -1.76 -6.01 -3.75
N ALA A 306 -2.94 -6.28 -4.33
CA ALA A 306 -3.77 -5.29 -4.99
C ALA A 306 -4.48 -4.34 -4.02
N LEU A 307 -4.78 -4.80 -2.79
CA LEU A 307 -5.40 -3.97 -1.76
C LEU A 307 -4.65 -2.64 -1.62
N GLY A 308 -5.43 -1.56 -1.55
CA GLY A 308 -4.90 -0.21 -1.43
C GLY A 308 -4.33 0.06 -0.04
N CYS A 309 -3.52 1.10 0.06
CA CYS A 309 -3.01 1.64 1.32
C CYS A 309 -3.58 3.04 1.60
N THR A 310 -4.67 3.39 0.92
CA THR A 310 -5.30 4.71 0.99
C THR A 310 -6.66 4.58 1.63
N TYR A 311 -6.91 5.45 2.60
CA TYR A 311 -8.12 5.50 3.39
C TYR A 311 -8.70 6.91 3.32
N THR A 312 -9.98 7.03 3.03
CA THR A 312 -10.71 8.31 3.10
C THR A 312 -11.26 8.52 4.49
N LEU A 313 -11.11 9.73 5.02
CA LEU A 313 -11.68 10.11 6.30
C LEU A 313 -13.12 10.61 6.11
N ASP A 314 -14.03 10.20 6.99
CA ASP A 314 -15.40 10.73 7.07
C ASP A 314 -15.45 12.19 7.54
N LYS A 315 -14.41 12.63 8.25
CA LYS A 315 -14.25 13.98 8.80
C LYS A 315 -12.95 14.58 8.32
N THR A 316 -13.00 15.85 7.92
CA THR A 316 -11.79 16.61 7.60
C THR A 316 -11.12 17.08 8.89
N PRO A 317 -9.84 16.76 9.12
CA PRO A 317 -9.06 17.30 10.23
C PRO A 317 -9.02 18.83 10.19
N ALA A 318 -9.41 19.48 11.28
CA ALA A 318 -9.29 20.93 11.42
C ALA A 318 -7.83 21.40 11.42
N ASP A 319 -6.92 20.55 11.89
CA ASP A 319 -5.48 20.75 11.90
C ASP A 319 -4.78 19.49 11.38
N PRO A 320 -4.19 19.52 10.16
CA PRO A 320 -3.49 18.37 9.58
C PRO A 320 -2.27 17.88 10.37
N THR A 321 -1.73 18.69 11.29
CA THR A 321 -0.61 18.29 12.17
C THR A 321 -1.06 17.47 13.38
N LYS A 322 -2.38 17.36 13.56
CA LYS A 322 -3.05 16.75 14.72
C LYS A 322 -3.85 15.52 14.30
N ILE A 323 -3.21 14.66 13.52
CA ILE A 323 -3.76 13.38 13.09
C ILE A 323 -2.88 12.30 13.72
N PHE A 324 -3.50 11.37 14.44
CA PHE A 324 -2.84 10.23 15.07
C PHE A 324 -3.44 8.95 14.54
N VAL A 325 -2.58 8.04 14.08
CA VAL A 325 -2.99 6.81 13.42
C VAL A 325 -2.53 5.62 14.23
N PHE A 326 -3.43 4.68 14.48
CA PHE A 326 -3.18 3.46 15.24
C PHE A 326 -3.61 2.24 14.45
N PHE A 327 -2.80 1.19 14.51
CA PHE A 327 -3.18 -0.16 14.10
C PHE A 327 -3.66 -0.94 15.31
N ASP A 328 -4.77 -1.66 15.14
CA ASP A 328 -5.37 -2.54 16.15
C ASP A 328 -5.58 -1.82 17.50
N GLY A 329 -5.99 -0.54 17.44
CA GLY A 329 -6.25 0.33 18.58
C GLY A 329 -5.06 0.70 19.48
N THR A 330 -3.88 0.11 19.27
CA THR A 330 -2.79 0.17 20.26
C THR A 330 -1.43 0.54 19.68
N LYS A 331 -1.13 0.16 18.43
CA LYS A 331 0.15 0.45 17.80
C LYS A 331 0.09 1.76 17.03
N GLU A 332 0.63 2.83 17.59
CA GLU A 332 0.75 4.11 16.89
C GLU A 332 1.70 3.99 15.68
N ILE A 333 1.30 4.56 14.55
CA ILE A 333 2.08 4.62 13.32
C ILE A 333 2.52 6.07 13.11
N ALA A 334 3.83 6.27 12.93
CA ALA A 334 4.40 7.59 12.73
C ALA A 334 3.92 8.23 11.41
N ALA A 335 3.76 9.56 11.42
CA ALA A 335 3.57 10.37 10.22
C ALA A 335 4.91 10.43 9.45
N ASP A 336 5.15 9.44 8.59
CA ASP A 336 6.38 9.27 7.82
C ASP A 336 6.04 8.84 6.39
N GLY A 337 6.62 9.53 5.41
CA GLY A 337 6.46 9.23 3.98
C GLY A 337 7.18 7.97 3.52
N THR A 338 8.04 7.37 4.33
CA THR A 338 8.79 6.15 3.96
C THR A 338 8.11 4.89 4.47
N ASN A 339 7.88 4.78 5.79
CA ASN A 339 7.39 3.58 6.46
C ASN A 339 6.16 3.83 7.35
N GLY A 340 5.56 5.02 7.26
CA GLY A 340 4.43 5.47 8.08
C GLY A 340 3.20 5.77 7.24
N TRP A 341 2.65 6.98 7.43
CA TRP A 341 1.55 7.51 6.64
C TRP A 341 1.76 8.99 6.28
N THR A 342 1.08 9.43 5.22
CA THR A 342 0.93 10.83 4.84
C THR A 342 -0.55 11.18 4.72
N TYR A 343 -0.90 12.45 4.91
CA TYR A 343 -2.27 12.95 4.72
C TYR A 343 -2.32 13.96 3.56
N ASP A 344 -3.31 13.80 2.69
CA ASP A 344 -3.61 14.74 1.61
C ASP A 344 -4.91 15.52 1.94
N PRO A 345 -4.82 16.84 2.21
CA PRO A 345 -5.99 17.66 2.51
C PRO A 345 -6.90 17.90 1.31
N ALA A 346 -6.41 17.78 0.07
CA ALA A 346 -7.24 18.03 -1.11
C ALA A 346 -8.25 16.89 -1.34
N THR A 347 -7.86 15.66 -1.02
CA THR A 347 -8.70 14.46 -1.18
C THR A 347 -9.26 13.94 0.15
N ASN A 348 -8.84 14.53 1.27
CA ASN A 348 -9.14 14.07 2.62
C ASN A 348 -8.77 12.59 2.85
N THR A 349 -7.56 12.22 2.41
CA THR A 349 -7.07 10.82 2.45
C THR A 349 -5.80 10.66 3.26
N VAL A 350 -5.71 9.53 3.96
CA VAL A 350 -4.48 9.03 4.58
C VAL A 350 -3.93 7.90 3.72
N THR A 351 -2.66 8.01 3.32
CA THR A 351 -1.95 6.98 2.56
C THR A 351 -0.81 6.42 3.38
N PHE A 352 -0.81 5.10 3.58
CA PHE A 352 0.25 4.37 4.26
C PHE A 352 1.37 4.00 3.27
N HIS A 353 2.61 4.00 3.76
CA HIS A 353 3.82 3.75 2.98
C HIS A 353 4.66 2.63 3.59
N GLY A 354 5.60 2.10 2.79
CA GLY A 354 6.61 1.12 3.22
C GLY A 354 6.05 -0.04 4.03
N THR A 355 6.64 -0.29 5.20
CA THR A 355 6.25 -1.40 6.08
C THR A 355 4.80 -1.32 6.56
N SER A 356 4.28 -0.11 6.83
CA SER A 356 2.89 0.07 7.26
C SER A 356 1.89 -0.34 6.18
N CYS A 357 2.17 0.04 4.93
CA CYS A 357 1.39 -0.40 3.77
C CYS A 357 1.50 -1.91 3.52
N ALA A 358 2.70 -2.48 3.69
CA ALA A 358 2.91 -3.92 3.55
C ALA A 358 2.12 -4.74 4.59
N ASP A 359 2.04 -4.26 5.83
CA ASP A 359 1.27 -4.91 6.89
C ASP A 359 -0.25 -4.89 6.61
N LEU A 360 -0.77 -3.78 6.05
CA LEU A 360 -2.17 -3.68 5.61
C LEU A 360 -2.48 -4.65 4.46
N LYS A 361 -1.64 -4.67 3.41
CA LYS A 361 -1.79 -5.57 2.27
C LYS A 361 -1.67 -7.04 2.63
N GLY A 362 -0.85 -7.35 3.63
CA GLY A 362 -0.67 -8.69 4.18
C GLY A 362 -1.80 -9.14 5.13
N GLU A 363 -2.88 -8.35 5.28
CA GLU A 363 -3.98 -8.59 6.22
C GLU A 363 -3.50 -8.81 7.67
N LYS A 364 -2.35 -8.23 8.06
CA LYS A 364 -1.82 -8.35 9.42
C LYS A 364 -2.48 -7.39 10.41
N VAL A 365 -3.13 -6.35 9.88
CA VAL A 365 -3.83 -5.30 10.62
C VAL A 365 -5.33 -5.54 10.50
N LYS A 366 -6.03 -5.58 11.63
CA LYS A 366 -7.49 -5.81 11.70
C LYS A 366 -8.26 -4.49 11.68
N SER A 367 -7.74 -3.45 12.33
CA SER A 367 -8.35 -2.11 12.33
C SER A 367 -7.32 -1.01 12.10
N VAL A 368 -7.77 0.03 11.39
CA VAL A 368 -7.10 1.31 11.27
C VAL A 368 -7.94 2.34 12.02
N ASP A 369 -7.37 2.90 13.08
CA ASP A 369 -8.03 3.87 13.94
C ASP A 369 -7.36 5.23 13.77
N ILE A 370 -8.14 6.26 13.44
CA ILE A 370 -7.63 7.61 13.21
C ILE A 370 -8.28 8.57 14.20
N VAL A 371 -7.44 9.26 14.97
CA VAL A 371 -7.84 10.23 16.00
C VAL A 371 -7.39 11.61 15.56
N LEU A 372 -8.34 12.55 15.54
CA LEU A 372 -8.12 13.94 15.14
C LEU A 372 -8.10 14.85 16.37
N GLY A 373 -7.25 15.88 16.35
CA GLY A 373 -7.17 16.87 17.42
C GLY A 373 -6.08 16.54 18.44
N CYS A 374 -6.47 16.12 19.64
CA CYS A 374 -5.47 15.71 20.64
C CYS A 374 -5.07 14.25 20.50
N LYS A 375 -3.82 13.97 20.86
CA LYS A 375 -3.31 12.62 21.00
C LYS A 375 -4.02 11.93 22.17
N SER A 376 -5.07 11.18 21.87
CA SER A 376 -5.66 10.21 22.77
C SER A 376 -5.57 8.83 22.11
N THR A 377 -5.25 7.81 22.89
CA THR A 377 -5.31 6.43 22.42
C THR A 377 -6.78 6.09 22.17
N PRO A 378 -7.15 5.45 21.03
CA PRO A 378 -8.51 4.98 20.82
C PRO A 378 -8.94 4.08 21.99
N ALA A 379 -10.11 4.34 22.57
CA ALA A 379 -10.71 3.51 23.61
C ALA A 379 -11.18 2.15 23.07
#